data_AF-A0A3N2BL30-F1
#
_entry.id   AF-A0A3N2BL30-F1
#
_cell.length_a   1.000
_cell.length_b   1.000
_cell.length_c   1.000
_cell.angle_alpha   90.00
_cell.angle_beta   90.00
_cell.angle_gamma   90.00
#
_symmetry.space_group_name_H-M   'P 1'
#
loop_
_entity.id
_entity.type
_entity.pdbx_description
1 polymer ?
#
loop_
_entity_poly.entity_id
_entity_poly.type
_entity_poly.pdbx_seq_one_letter_code
_entity_poly.pdbx_strand_id
1 'polypeptide(L)'
;MNTLANSGIASAVTSNLSLPVAAWDVVSFLQNAMSYAKVVGGALISLLGLIVIIVAAVFIVKKFFGSGGQQEKSWVMIVVMLIIGGALMTGGIVLLTTIAEGGQTTIEELGGGGFILLQGALGLAS
;
A
#
# COMPACT_ATOMS: atom_id res chain seq x y z
N MET A 1 -69.43 4.73 -10.84
CA MET A 1 -68.52 5.69 -10.18
C MET A 1 -67.34 4.92 -9.55
N ASN A 2 -66.47 4.26 -10.33
CA ASN A 2 -65.38 3.43 -9.75
C ASN A 2 -63.98 3.73 -10.32
N THR A 3 -63.81 4.81 -11.09
CA THR A 3 -62.52 5.13 -11.72
C THR A 3 -61.67 6.13 -10.94
N LEU A 4 -62.20 6.73 -9.85
CA LEU A 4 -61.47 7.72 -9.03
C LEU A 4 -60.82 7.13 -7.76
N ALA A 5 -61.20 5.92 -7.36
CA ALA A 5 -60.57 5.23 -6.22
C ALA A 5 -59.23 4.57 -6.59
N ASN A 6 -59.00 4.25 -7.87
CA ASN A 6 -57.80 3.55 -8.32
C ASN A 6 -56.64 4.49 -8.71
N SER A 7 -56.91 5.77 -8.95
CA SER A 7 -55.87 6.76 -9.32
C SER A 7 -55.11 7.30 -8.10
N GLY A 8 -55.75 7.37 -6.93
CA GLY A 8 -55.11 7.83 -5.69
C GLY A 8 -54.12 6.82 -5.09
N ILE A 9 -54.39 5.52 -5.24
CA ILE A 9 -53.53 4.45 -4.71
C ILE A 9 -52.35 4.19 -5.66
N ALA A 10 -52.54 4.28 -6.99
CA ALA A 10 -51.46 4.17 -7.96
C ALA A 10 -50.42 5.30 -7.84
N SER A 11 -50.86 6.53 -7.50
CA SER A 11 -49.97 7.69 -7.32
C SER A 11 -49.20 7.68 -5.99
N ALA A 12 -49.74 7.06 -4.94
CA ALA A 12 -49.07 6.99 -3.63
C ALA A 12 -48.10 5.81 -3.51
N VAL A 13 -48.35 4.72 -4.23
CA VAL A 13 -47.47 3.54 -4.27
C VAL A 13 -46.23 3.78 -5.14
N THR A 14 -46.29 4.70 -6.11
CA THR A 14 -45.15 5.05 -6.98
C THR A 14 -44.20 6.09 -6.39
N SER A 15 -44.63 6.89 -5.39
CA SER A 15 -43.81 7.99 -4.86
C SER A 15 -42.86 7.61 -3.72
N ASN A 16 -42.88 6.36 -3.23
CA ASN A 16 -42.05 5.93 -2.10
C ASN A 16 -41.46 4.52 -2.24
N LEU A 17 -41.33 4.01 -3.47
CA LEU A 17 -40.37 2.94 -3.73
C LEU A 17 -39.13 3.52 -4.42
N SER A 18 -38.56 4.56 -3.79
CA SER A 18 -37.12 4.72 -3.80
C SER A 18 -36.56 3.53 -3.03
N LEU A 19 -36.56 2.35 -3.65
CA LEU A 19 -35.57 1.34 -3.31
C LEU A 19 -34.26 2.14 -3.31
N PRO A 20 -33.48 2.11 -2.22
CA PRO A 20 -32.12 2.58 -2.34
C PRO A 20 -31.58 1.77 -3.52
N VAL A 21 -31.46 2.41 -4.68
CA VAL A 21 -30.49 1.98 -5.67
C VAL A 21 -29.25 2.00 -4.82
N ALA A 22 -28.84 0.81 -4.41
CA ALA A 22 -27.55 0.60 -3.82
C ALA A 22 -26.63 1.14 -4.91
N ALA A 23 -26.27 2.41 -4.75
CA ALA A 23 -25.43 3.11 -5.69
C ALA A 23 -24.15 2.31 -5.60
N TRP A 24 -23.96 1.43 -6.57
CA TRP A 24 -22.70 0.78 -6.86
C TRP A 24 -21.78 1.90 -7.30
N ASP A 25 -21.35 2.71 -6.33
CA ASP A 25 -20.29 3.66 -6.52
C ASP A 25 -19.02 2.82 -6.60
N VAL A 26 -18.67 2.46 -7.83
CA VAL A 26 -17.46 1.69 -8.15
C VAL A 26 -16.25 2.31 -7.47
N VAL A 27 -16.21 3.64 -7.32
CA VAL A 27 -15.16 4.34 -6.59
C VAL A 27 -15.14 3.94 -5.11
N SER A 28 -16.28 4.00 -4.42
CA SER A 28 -16.37 3.52 -3.03
C SER A 28 -16.00 2.04 -2.88
N PHE A 29 -16.42 1.17 -3.81
CA PHE A 29 -16.06 -0.25 -3.78
C PHE A 29 -14.54 -0.43 -3.91
N LEU A 30 -13.91 0.25 -4.87
CA LEU A 30 -12.47 0.19 -5.08
C LEU A 30 -11.69 0.78 -3.91
N GLN A 31 -12.14 1.88 -3.32
CA GLN A 31 -11.51 2.47 -2.12
C GLN A 31 -11.59 1.51 -0.93
N ASN A 32 -12.74 0.88 -0.71
CA ASN A 32 -12.91 -0.13 0.33
C ASN A 32 -12.02 -1.36 0.06
N ALA A 33 -12.02 -1.88 -1.17
CA ALA A 33 -11.17 -3.00 -1.57
C ALA A 33 -9.68 -2.67 -1.37
N MET A 34 -9.26 -1.46 -1.73
CA MET A 34 -7.88 -0.99 -1.53
C MET A 34 -7.54 -0.86 -0.06
N SER A 35 -8.47 -0.36 0.77
CA SER A 35 -8.29 -0.29 2.22
C SER A 35 -8.10 -1.69 2.82
N TYR A 36 -8.97 -2.64 2.47
CA TYR A 36 -8.84 -4.04 2.89
C TYR A 36 -7.52 -4.66 2.41
N ALA A 37 -7.13 -4.41 1.16
CA ALA A 37 -5.85 -4.90 0.63
C ALA A 37 -4.64 -4.32 1.39
N LYS A 38 -4.68 -3.05 1.80
CA LYS A 38 -3.63 -2.44 2.64
C LYS A 38 -3.57 -3.09 4.01
N VAL A 39 -4.71 -3.37 4.64
CA VAL A 39 -4.76 -4.04 5.95
C VAL A 39 -4.21 -5.46 5.86
N VAL A 40 -4.70 -6.25 4.91
CA VAL A 40 -4.27 -7.66 4.74
C VAL A 40 -2.81 -7.72 4.28
N GLY A 41 -2.41 -6.91 3.30
CA GLY A 41 -1.03 -6.82 2.84
C GLY A 41 -0.08 -6.35 3.94
N GLY A 42 -0.51 -5.37 4.75
CA GLY A 42 0.24 -4.92 5.93
C GLY A 42 0.42 -6.02 6.97
N ALA A 43 -0.63 -6.79 7.25
CA ALA A 43 -0.57 -7.94 8.17
C ALA A 43 0.33 -9.08 7.65
N LEU A 44 0.35 -9.34 6.35
CA LEU A 44 1.26 -10.33 5.76
C LEU A 44 2.72 -9.88 5.83
N ILE A 45 3.00 -8.61 5.50
CA ILE A 45 4.36 -8.05 5.60
C ILE A 45 4.82 -8.01 7.05
N SER A 46 3.93 -7.69 8.00
CA SER A 46 4.31 -7.65 9.41
C SER A 46 4.67 -9.03 9.95
N LEU A 47 3.97 -10.08 9.50
CA LEU A 47 4.34 -11.48 9.77
C LEU A 47 5.72 -11.83 9.20
N LEU A 48 6.03 -11.41 7.97
CA LEU A 48 7.36 -11.60 7.40
C LEU A 48 8.44 -10.86 8.21
N GLY A 49 8.17 -9.64 8.64
CA GLY A 49 9.06 -8.87 9.53
C GLY A 49 9.37 -9.62 10.82
N LEU A 50 8.35 -10.21 11.45
CA LEU A 50 8.50 -11.06 12.63
C LEU A 50 9.39 -12.28 12.36
N ILE A 51 9.21 -12.97 11.22
CA ILE A 51 10.06 -14.11 10.84
C ILE A 51 11.54 -13.67 10.72
N VAL A 52 11.80 -12.51 10.10
CA VAL A 52 13.17 -11.97 9.99
C VAL A 52 13.77 -11.68 11.37
N ILE A 53 12.98 -11.12 12.30
CA ILE A 53 13.44 -10.88 13.68
C ILE A 53 13.79 -12.20 14.39
N ILE A 54 12.96 -13.24 14.25
CA ILE A 54 13.22 -14.57 14.82
C ILE A 54 14.52 -15.14 14.25
N VAL A 55 14.72 -15.07 12.94
CA VAL A 55 15.95 -15.53 12.28
C VAL A 55 17.17 -14.75 12.75
N ALA A 56 17.05 -13.43 12.93
CA ALA A 56 18.12 -12.61 13.48
C ALA A 56 18.48 -13.01 14.91
N ALA A 57 17.48 -13.29 15.76
CA ALA A 57 17.68 -13.78 17.12
C ALA A 57 18.44 -15.13 17.13
N VAL A 58 18.09 -16.06 16.23
CA VAL A 58 18.83 -17.33 16.08
C VAL A 58 20.29 -17.07 15.71
N PHE A 59 20.58 -16.13 14.80
CA PHE A 59 21.96 -15.79 14.45
C PHE A 59 22.73 -15.15 15.60
N ILE A 60 22.08 -14.33 16.44
CA ILE A 60 22.69 -13.79 17.66
C ILE A 60 23.10 -14.92 18.59
N VAL A 61 22.19 -15.86 18.88
CA VAL A 61 22.48 -17.03 19.73
C VAL A 61 23.62 -17.86 19.13
N LYS A 62 23.57 -18.16 17.84
CA LYS A 62 24.65 -18.90 17.17
C LYS A 62 25.99 -18.18 17.23
N LYS A 63 26.01 -16.85 17.22
CA LYS A 63 27.24 -16.06 17.29
C LYS A 63 27.79 -15.94 18.71
N PHE A 64 26.94 -16.00 19.72
CA PHE A 64 27.36 -16.00 21.13
C PHE A 64 27.82 -17.38 21.61
N PHE A 65 27.19 -18.45 21.14
CA PHE A 65 27.44 -19.82 21.61
C PHE A 65 28.21 -20.70 20.60
N GLY A 66 28.32 -20.27 19.35
CA GLY A 66 29.07 -20.99 18.31
C GLY A 66 30.53 -20.56 18.27
N SER A 67 31.45 -21.52 18.14
CA SER A 67 32.88 -21.26 17.98
C SER A 67 33.20 -20.79 16.55
N GLY A 68 33.17 -19.48 16.32
CA GLY A 68 33.94 -18.74 15.31
C GLY A 68 34.06 -19.35 13.91
N GLY A 69 33.00 -19.91 13.33
CA GLY A 69 33.05 -20.60 12.03
C GLY A 69 33.05 -19.63 10.85
N GLN A 70 33.75 -19.98 9.76
CA GLN A 70 33.93 -19.16 8.53
C GLN A 70 32.62 -18.78 7.79
N GLN A 71 31.45 -19.26 8.24
CA GLN A 71 30.13 -18.90 7.72
C GLN A 71 29.28 -18.03 8.67
N GLU A 72 29.89 -17.43 9.69
CA GLU A 72 29.18 -16.52 10.58
C GLU A 72 28.79 -15.22 9.87
N LYS A 73 27.49 -14.90 9.89
CA LYS A 73 27.02 -13.58 9.47
C LYS A 73 27.72 -12.48 10.30
N SER A 74 28.10 -11.40 9.61
CA SER A 74 28.64 -10.19 10.26
C SER A 74 27.63 -9.62 11.26
N TRP A 75 28.13 -9.08 12.37
CA TRP A 75 27.32 -8.35 13.36
C TRP A 75 26.51 -7.22 12.71
N VAL A 76 27.10 -6.54 11.73
CA VAL A 76 26.42 -5.49 10.97
C VAL A 76 25.20 -6.06 10.25
N MET A 77 25.32 -7.24 9.63
CA MET A 77 24.22 -7.88 8.93
C MET A 77 23.09 -8.27 9.89
N ILE A 78 23.42 -8.72 11.10
CA ILE A 78 22.43 -9.08 12.12
C ILE A 78 21.65 -7.83 12.58
N VAL A 79 22.35 -6.71 12.82
CA VAL A 79 21.72 -5.44 13.20
C VAL A 79 20.81 -4.92 12.08
N VAL A 80 21.29 -4.97 10.82
CA VAL A 80 20.48 -4.60 9.65
C VAL A 80 19.22 -5.47 9.55
N MET A 81 19.33 -6.77 9.79
CA MET A 81 18.16 -7.66 9.81
C MET A 81 17.16 -7.29 10.91
N LEU A 82 17.60 -6.87 12.10
CA LEU A 82 16.67 -6.39 13.14
C LEU A 82 16.00 -5.08 12.77
N ILE A 83 16.73 -4.13 12.19
CA ILE A 83 16.15 -2.85 11.76
C ILE A 83 15.12 -3.09 10.66
N ILE A 84 15.49 -3.85 9.62
CA ILE A 84 14.60 -4.17 8.50
C ILE A 84 13.41 -4.99 9.01
N GLY A 85 13.63 -6.05 9.79
CA GLY A 85 12.57 -6.88 10.36
C GLY A 85 11.61 -6.09 11.24
N GLY A 86 12.13 -5.23 12.12
CA GLY A 86 11.33 -4.33 12.97
C GLY A 86 10.56 -3.29 12.17
N ALA A 87 11.18 -2.71 11.14
CA ALA A 87 10.52 -1.78 10.23
C ALA A 87 9.38 -2.47 9.46
N LEU A 88 9.61 -3.66 8.89
CA LEU A 88 8.55 -4.43 8.22
C LEU A 88 7.42 -4.82 9.18
N MET A 89 7.75 -5.19 10.42
CA MET A 89 6.77 -5.57 11.43
C MET A 89 5.86 -4.39 11.82
N THR A 90 6.41 -3.19 11.96
CA THR A 90 5.69 -2.01 12.47
C THR A 90 5.15 -1.10 11.38
N GLY A 91 5.87 -0.95 10.27
CA GLY A 91 5.51 -0.10 9.14
C GLY A 91 4.85 -0.84 7.97
N GLY A 92 5.01 -2.17 7.86
CA GLY A 92 4.27 -3.02 6.91
C GLY A 92 4.26 -2.51 5.47
N ILE A 93 3.08 -2.50 4.86
CA ILE A 93 2.84 -2.03 3.48
C ILE A 93 3.13 -0.53 3.30
N VAL A 94 3.02 0.28 4.38
CA VAL A 94 3.19 1.74 4.30
C VAL A 94 4.63 2.11 3.94
N LEU A 95 5.61 1.42 4.54
CA LEU A 95 7.01 1.62 4.19
C LEU A 95 7.27 1.29 2.71
N LEU A 96 6.63 0.24 2.20
CA LEU A 96 6.79 -0.18 0.82
C LEU A 96 6.19 0.85 -0.15
N THR A 97 5.02 1.40 0.18
CA THR A 97 4.38 2.45 -0.63
C THR A 97 5.17 3.76 -0.59
N THR A 98 5.71 4.17 0.56
CA THR A 98 6.53 5.38 0.66
C THR A 98 7.83 5.27 -0.15
N ILE A 99 8.47 4.10 -0.17
CA ILE A 99 9.64 3.87 -1.03
C ILE A 99 9.25 3.92 -2.52
N ALA A 100 8.10 3.34 -2.89
CA ALA A 100 7.61 3.38 -4.27
C ALA A 100 7.30 4.81 -4.73
N GLU A 101 6.66 5.61 -3.87
CA GLU A 101 6.37 7.03 -4.11
C GLU A 101 7.66 7.85 -4.29
N GLY A 102 8.67 7.66 -3.44
CA GLY A 102 9.96 8.36 -3.58
C GLY A 102 10.71 8.01 -4.87
N GLY A 103 10.61 6.75 -5.32
CA GLY A 103 11.16 6.31 -6.60
C GLY A 103 10.49 6.98 -7.80
N GLN A 104 9.17 7.15 -7.74
CA GLN A 104 8.44 7.90 -8.75
C GLN A 104 8.88 9.36 -8.81
N THR A 105 8.98 10.05 -7.67
CA THR A 105 9.46 11.44 -7.61
C THR A 105 10.86 11.57 -8.20
N THR A 106 11.76 10.64 -7.91
CA THR A 106 13.12 10.66 -8.46
C THR A 106 13.12 10.49 -9.98
N ILE A 107 12.25 9.62 -10.52
CA ILE A 107 12.10 9.46 -11.97
C ILE A 107 11.49 10.72 -12.61
N GLU A 108 10.52 11.35 -11.96
CA GLU A 108 9.92 12.61 -12.43
C GLU A 108 10.94 13.74 -12.43
N GLU A 109 11.81 13.83 -11.41
CA GLU A 109 12.87 14.83 -11.33
C GLU A 109 13.99 14.58 -12.37
N LEU A 110 14.38 13.32 -12.60
CA LEU A 110 15.39 12.97 -13.60
C LEU A 110 14.86 13.05 -15.05
N GLY A 111 13.61 12.66 -15.27
CA GLY A 111 12.94 12.75 -16.58
C GLY A 111 12.56 14.17 -16.94
N GLY A 112 12.08 14.96 -15.97
CA GLY A 112 11.80 16.39 -16.12
C GLY A 112 13.07 17.22 -16.30
N GLY A 113 14.15 16.89 -15.60
CA GLY A 113 15.45 17.53 -15.76
C GLY A 113 16.03 17.38 -17.17
N GLY A 114 15.87 16.21 -17.80
CA GLY A 114 16.26 16.01 -19.21
C GLY A 114 15.44 16.84 -20.20
N PHE A 115 14.14 17.04 -19.94
CA PHE A 115 13.28 17.90 -20.75
C PHE A 115 13.64 19.38 -20.62
N ILE A 116 14.02 19.84 -19.42
CA ILE A 116 14.48 21.22 -19.19
C ILE A 116 15.83 21.48 -19.86
N LEU A 117 16.76 20.52 -19.82
CA LEU A 117 18.06 20.64 -20.50
C LEU A 117 17.91 20.59 -22.03
N LEU A 118 17.01 19.76 -22.57
CA LEU A 118 16.72 19.70 -24.00
C LEU A 118 15.97 20.95 -24.50
N GLN A 119 14.98 21.45 -23.74
CA GLN A 119 14.27 22.69 -24.07
C GLN A 119 15.20 23.90 -23.97
N GLY A 120 16.10 23.95 -22.98
CA GLY A 120 17.14 24.97 -22.86
C GLY A 120 18.13 24.92 -24.02
N ALA A 121 18.55 23.73 -24.46
CA ALA A 121 19.43 23.57 -25.61
C ALA A 121 18.76 23.94 -26.95
N LEU A 122 17.47 23.66 -27.12
CA LEU A 122 16.69 24.01 -28.32
C LEU A 122 16.24 25.48 -28.32
N GLY A 123 16.08 26.11 -27.15
CA GLY A 123 15.76 27.53 -27.00
C GLY A 123 16.98 28.47 -27.09
N LEU A 124 18.19 27.93 -27.04
CA LEU A 124 19.44 28.65 -27.33
C LEU A 124 19.85 28.58 -28.81
N ALA A 125 19.09 27.86 -29.65
CA ALA A 125 19.33 27.69 -31.08
C ALA A 125 18.41 28.54 -31.99
N SER A 126 17.65 29.50 -31.41
CA SER A 126 16.83 30.49 -32.14
C SER A 126 17.27 31.92 -31.83
#